data_AF-A0A101WJN0-F1
#
_entry.id   AF-A0A101WJN0-F1
#
_cell.length_a   1.000
_cell.length_b   1.000
_cell.length_c   1.000
_cell.angle_alpha   90.00
_cell.angle_beta   90.00
_cell.angle_gamma   90.00
#
_symmetry.space_group_name_H-M   'P 1'
#
loop_
_entity.id
_entity.type
_entity.pdbx_description
1 polymer ?
#
loop_
_entity_poly.entity_id
_entity_poly.type
_entity_poly.pdbx_seq_one_letter_code
_entity_poly.pdbx_strand_id
1 'polypeptide(L)'
;MKDPADKTKCIVDEGAAETVRLLFRLYAEGNGLNKIAKYLNDHQVETPAIRKQNLYGYGWIKEWDYKHLWYGDTVKRILKNDVYIGTVRRGVTKSNKINGKKIIKVAPEDQFVNEGLIPAIIDKAEFEALNAMFVKRVENGVRAKDKSI
;
A
#
# COMPACT_ATOMS: atom_id res chain seq x y z
N MET A 1 0.51 -14.39 0.98
CA MET A 1 0.01 -15.72 0.56
C MET A 1 -0.55 -16.45 1.77
N LYS A 2 -1.45 -17.41 1.60
CA LYS A 2 -1.88 -18.27 2.73
C LYS A 2 -0.83 -19.36 2.92
N ASP A 3 -0.57 -19.71 4.17
CA ASP A 3 0.28 -20.87 4.46
C ASP A 3 -0.45 -22.17 4.02
N PRO A 4 0.18 -23.03 3.20
CA PRO A 4 -0.41 -24.30 2.78
C PRO A 4 -0.67 -25.26 3.94
N ALA A 5 0.13 -25.18 5.01
CA ALA A 5 0.03 -26.04 6.18
C ALA A 5 -0.93 -25.49 7.24
N ASP A 6 -1.08 -24.16 7.32
CA ASP A 6 -1.93 -23.49 8.32
C ASP A 6 -2.75 -22.35 7.70
N LYS A 7 -4.05 -22.58 7.50
CA LYS A 7 -4.94 -21.58 6.88
C LYS A 7 -5.06 -20.27 7.67
N THR A 8 -4.61 -20.25 8.93
CA THR A 8 -4.62 -19.06 9.78
C THR A 8 -3.37 -18.19 9.60
N LYS A 9 -2.30 -18.72 9.02
CA LYS A 9 -1.02 -18.03 8.83
C LYS A 9 -0.90 -17.42 7.43
N CYS A 10 -0.26 -16.25 7.40
CA CYS A 10 0.10 -15.55 6.17
C CYS A 10 1.60 -15.69 5.92
N ILE A 11 1.96 -16.12 4.71
CA ILE A 11 3.35 -16.15 4.21
C ILE A 11 3.60 -14.89 3.38
N VAL A 12 4.79 -14.33 3.50
CA VAL A 12 5.26 -13.21 2.67
C VAL A 12 5.45 -13.67 1.23
N ASP A 13 4.90 -12.90 0.30
CA ASP A 13 5.24 -13.02 -1.11
C ASP A 13 6.49 -12.16 -1.36
N GLU A 14 7.67 -12.77 -1.41
CA GLU A 14 8.93 -12.02 -1.50
C GLU A 14 9.03 -11.16 -2.77
N GLY A 15 8.49 -11.61 -3.91
CA GLY A 15 8.51 -10.78 -5.13
C GLY A 15 7.68 -9.51 -4.97
N ALA A 16 6.54 -9.60 -4.29
CA ALA A 16 5.76 -8.41 -3.92
C ALA A 16 6.45 -7.60 -2.82
N ALA A 17 7.08 -8.24 -1.84
CA ALA A 17 7.75 -7.59 -0.73
C ALA A 17 8.93 -6.74 -1.19
N GLU A 18 9.74 -7.25 -2.12
CA GLU A 18 10.84 -6.51 -2.76
C GLU A 18 10.35 -5.20 -3.41
N THR A 19 9.22 -5.28 -4.13
CA THR A 19 8.61 -4.08 -4.72
C THR A 19 8.19 -3.08 -3.65
N VAL A 20 7.63 -3.54 -2.52
CA VAL A 20 7.27 -2.66 -1.41
C VAL A 20 8.51 -2.03 -0.76
N ARG A 21 9.55 -2.82 -0.47
CA ARG A 21 10.83 -2.32 0.07
C ARG A 21 11.43 -1.25 -0.85
N LEU A 22 11.39 -1.47 -2.17
CA LEU A 22 11.82 -0.49 -3.17
C LEU A 22 11.01 0.81 -3.09
N LEU A 23 9.68 0.75 -2.98
CA LEU A 23 8.83 1.93 -2.85
C LEU A 23 9.19 2.76 -1.60
N PHE A 24 9.38 2.07 -0.47
CA PHE A 24 9.75 2.68 0.80
C PHE A 24 11.09 3.40 0.69
N ARG A 25 12.11 2.71 0.14
CA ARG A 25 13.43 3.28 -0.11
C ARG A 25 13.38 4.50 -1.02
N LEU A 26 12.76 4.39 -2.20
CA LEU A 26 12.70 5.50 -3.17
C LEU A 26 12.01 6.73 -2.57
N TYR A 27 10.99 6.55 -1.75
CA TYR A 27 10.34 7.68 -1.10
C TYR A 27 11.20 8.28 0.01
N ALA A 28 11.88 7.46 0.81
CA ALA A 28 12.83 7.91 1.84
C ALA A 28 13.98 8.73 1.24
N GLU A 29 14.44 8.40 0.03
CA GLU A 29 15.41 9.16 -0.76
C GLU A 29 14.88 10.54 -1.23
N GLY A 30 13.62 10.86 -0.95
CA GLY A 30 13.02 12.15 -1.26
C GLY A 30 12.27 12.20 -2.59
N ASN A 31 12.09 11.08 -3.28
CA ASN A 31 11.31 11.06 -4.52
C ASN A 31 9.81 11.32 -4.26
N GLY A 32 9.16 12.00 -5.20
CA GLY A 32 7.72 12.24 -5.18
C GLY A 32 6.94 11.03 -5.67
N LEU A 33 5.67 10.90 -5.25
CA LEU A 33 4.81 9.75 -5.58
C LEU A 33 4.70 9.49 -7.09
N ASN A 34 4.50 10.53 -7.90
CA ASN A 34 4.40 10.40 -9.35
C ASN A 34 5.73 10.03 -10.00
N LYS A 35 6.84 10.52 -9.43
CA LYS A 35 8.18 10.19 -9.90
C LYS A 35 8.51 8.72 -9.66
N ILE A 36 8.15 8.21 -8.49
CA ILE A 36 8.26 6.79 -8.15
C ILE A 36 7.38 5.95 -9.10
N ALA A 37 6.13 6.36 -9.31
CA ALA A 37 5.25 5.66 -10.25
C ALA A 37 5.81 5.62 -11.68
N LYS A 38 6.37 6.74 -12.15
CA LYS A 38 7.05 6.81 -13.45
C LYS A 38 8.25 5.86 -13.51
N TYR A 39 9.12 5.88 -12.50
CA TYR A 39 10.26 4.96 -12.41
C TYR A 39 9.82 3.49 -12.54
N LEU A 40 8.77 3.08 -11.84
CA LEU A 40 8.26 1.70 -11.91
C LEU A 40 7.71 1.35 -13.30
N ASN A 41 7.04 2.30 -13.96
CA ASN A 41 6.54 2.12 -15.32
C ASN A 41 7.68 2.00 -16.33
N ASP A 42 8.70 2.86 -16.22
CA ASP A 42 9.88 2.86 -17.10
C ASP A 42 10.67 1.55 -16.95
N HIS A 43 10.70 0.96 -15.74
CA HIS A 43 11.33 -0.33 -15.45
C HIS A 43 10.37 -1.53 -15.62
N GLN A 44 9.17 -1.33 -16.16
CA GLN A 44 8.17 -2.37 -16.40
C GLN A 44 7.85 -3.24 -15.17
N VAL A 45 7.86 -2.65 -13.97
CA VAL A 45 7.54 -3.35 -12.72
C VAL A 45 6.05 -3.70 -12.69
N GLU A 46 5.74 -4.97 -12.47
CA GLU A 46 4.35 -5.43 -12.41
C GLU A 46 3.54 -4.72 -11.32
N THR A 47 2.31 -4.31 -11.65
CA THR A 47 1.41 -3.73 -10.65
C THR A 47 0.82 -4.82 -9.74
N PRO A 48 0.37 -4.46 -8.52
CA PRO A 48 -0.30 -5.42 -7.64
C PRO A 48 -1.54 -6.06 -8.27
N ALA A 49 -2.22 -5.35 -9.19
CA ALA A 49 -3.38 -5.86 -9.91
C ALA A 49 -2.99 -6.96 -10.90
N ILE A 50 -1.93 -6.74 -11.69
CA ILE A 50 -1.39 -7.72 -12.64
C ILE A 50 -0.82 -8.92 -11.88
N ARG A 51 0.00 -8.69 -10.85
CA ARG A 51 0.56 -9.77 -10.03
C ARG A 51 -0.52 -10.68 -9.44
N LYS A 52 -1.59 -10.09 -8.90
CA LYS A 52 -2.73 -10.86 -8.36
C LYS A 52 -3.40 -11.71 -9.44
N GLN A 53 -3.60 -11.14 -10.63
CA GLN A 53 -4.17 -11.86 -11.78
C GLN A 53 -3.28 -13.03 -12.20
N ASN A 54 -1.96 -12.82 -12.28
CA ASN A 54 -0.99 -13.85 -12.66
C ASN A 54 -0.92 -14.99 -11.63
N LEU A 55 -0.96 -14.68 -10.33
CA LEU A 55 -0.84 -15.68 -9.26
C LEU A 55 -2.10 -16.50 -9.02
N TYR A 56 -3.28 -15.88 -9.08
CA TYR A 56 -4.53 -16.53 -8.64
C TYR A 56 -5.51 -16.79 -9.79
N GLY A 57 -5.21 -16.36 -11.01
CA GLY A 57 -6.08 -16.53 -12.18
C GLY A 57 -7.36 -15.68 -12.15
N TYR A 58 -7.57 -14.87 -11.12
CA TYR A 58 -8.66 -13.91 -11.03
C TYR A 58 -8.16 -12.53 -10.59
N GLY A 59 -8.69 -11.50 -11.25
CA GLY A 59 -8.25 -10.12 -11.09
C GLY A 59 -9.40 -9.15 -10.85
N TRP A 60 -9.17 -7.89 -11.18
CA TRP A 60 -10.23 -6.89 -11.19
C TRP A 60 -11.32 -7.29 -12.20
N ILE A 61 -12.58 -7.24 -11.76
CA ILE A 61 -13.77 -7.64 -12.56
C ILE A 61 -14.05 -6.62 -13.67
N LYS A 62 -13.64 -5.36 -13.49
CA LYS A 62 -13.81 -4.33 -14.50
C LYS A 62 -12.63 -4.34 -15.47
N GLU A 63 -12.93 -4.36 -16.76
CA GLU A 63 -12.00 -4.00 -17.82
C GLU A 63 -11.50 -2.58 -17.55
N TRP A 64 -10.21 -2.50 -17.23
CA TRP A 64 -9.51 -1.24 -17.05
C TRP A 64 -8.19 -1.36 -17.79
N ASP A 65 -8.11 -0.66 -18.91
CA ASP A 65 -7.02 -0.78 -19.88
C ASP A 65 -5.64 -0.47 -19.28
N TYR A 66 -5.61 0.41 -18.28
CA TYR A 66 -4.38 0.92 -17.69
C TYR A 66 -3.98 0.23 -16.37
N LYS A 67 -4.55 -0.94 -16.06
CA LYS A 67 -4.19 -1.72 -14.85
C LYS A 67 -2.72 -2.14 -14.76
N HIS A 68 -2.00 -2.07 -15.88
CA HIS A 68 -0.57 -2.37 -15.99
C HIS A 68 0.32 -1.18 -15.61
N LEU A 69 -0.25 0.02 -15.41
CA LEU A 69 0.50 1.21 -15.03
C LEU A 69 0.44 1.48 -13.52
N TRP A 70 1.57 1.89 -12.97
CA TRP A 70 1.68 2.48 -11.66
C TRP A 70 1.21 3.92 -11.65
N TYR A 71 0.44 4.26 -10.61
CA TYR A 71 -0.06 5.60 -10.34
C TYR A 71 0.44 6.08 -8.98
N GLY A 72 0.67 7.39 -8.85
CA GLY A 72 1.09 7.99 -7.57
C GLY A 72 0.12 7.70 -6.42
N ASP A 73 -1.19 7.60 -6.69
CA ASP A 73 -2.17 7.20 -5.68
C ASP A 73 -2.00 5.74 -5.21
N THR A 74 -1.66 4.84 -6.13
CA THR A 74 -1.37 3.43 -5.78
C THR A 74 -0.12 3.34 -4.91
N VAL A 75 0.94 4.08 -5.27
CA VAL A 75 2.17 4.19 -4.46
C VAL A 75 1.84 4.75 -3.07
N LYS A 76 1.08 5.84 -3.00
CA LYS A 76 0.66 6.46 -1.74
C LYS A 76 -0.14 5.50 -0.86
N ARG A 77 -1.06 4.74 -1.46
CA ARG A 77 -1.88 3.76 -0.73
C ARG A 77 -1.02 2.67 -0.12
N ILE A 78 0.02 2.20 -0.81
CA ILE A 78 0.95 1.21 -0.27
C ILE A 78 1.79 1.82 0.85
N LEU A 79 2.41 2.98 0.64
CA LEU A 79 3.27 3.62 1.64
C LEU A 79 2.53 3.96 2.96
N LYS A 80 1.21 4.16 2.92
CA LYS A 80 0.39 4.46 4.10
C LYS A 80 -0.23 3.23 4.77
N ASN A 81 -0.01 2.03 4.21
CA ASN A 81 -0.66 0.82 4.69
C ASN A 81 0.17 0.17 5.79
N ASP A 82 -0.37 0.08 7.00
CA ASP A 82 0.30 -0.50 8.17
C ASP A 82 0.32 -2.03 8.18
N VAL A 83 -0.33 -2.68 7.21
CA VAL A 83 -0.16 -4.11 6.93
C VAL A 83 1.31 -4.47 6.72
N TYR A 84 2.13 -3.56 6.16
CA TYR A 84 3.54 -3.82 5.90
C TYR A 84 4.42 -3.84 7.14
N ILE A 85 3.93 -3.31 8.27
CA ILE A 85 4.56 -3.43 9.59
C ILE A 85 3.92 -4.53 10.45
N GLY A 86 3.11 -5.41 9.84
CA GLY A 86 2.45 -6.53 10.53
C GLY A 86 1.12 -6.16 11.21
N THR A 87 0.64 -4.93 11.03
CA THR A 87 -0.59 -4.45 11.69
C THR A 87 -1.81 -4.65 10.81
N VAL A 88 -2.84 -5.31 11.34
CA VAL A 88 -4.11 -5.55 10.63
C VAL A 88 -5.23 -4.76 11.30
N ARG A 89 -5.79 -3.80 10.57
CA ARG A 89 -6.99 -3.05 10.97
C ARG A 89 -8.26 -3.64 10.39
N ARG A 90 -9.27 -3.82 11.24
CA ARG A 90 -10.63 -4.24 10.85
C ARG A 90 -11.64 -3.21 11.35
N GLY A 91 -12.77 -3.13 10.67
CA GLY A 91 -13.83 -2.19 11.04
C GLY A 91 -13.52 -0.73 10.70
N VAL A 92 -12.57 -0.44 9.82
CA VAL A 92 -12.23 0.92 9.35
C VAL A 92 -13.41 1.68 8.73
N THR A 93 -14.42 0.95 8.25
CA THR A 93 -15.64 1.53 7.68
C THR A 93 -16.87 0.77 8.15
N LYS A 94 -17.98 1.48 8.37
CA LYS A 94 -19.29 0.91 8.68
C LYS A 94 -20.39 1.50 7.81
N SER A 95 -21.47 0.75 7.61
CA SER A 95 -22.68 1.32 7.02
C SER A 95 -23.39 2.19 8.05
N ASN A 96 -23.87 3.36 7.64
CA ASN A 96 -24.58 4.27 8.54
C ASN A 96 -26.01 3.78 8.88
N LYS A 97 -26.60 2.90 8.06
CA LYS A 97 -27.94 2.34 8.27
C LYS A 97 -28.01 0.88 7.81
N ILE A 98 -28.95 0.12 8.39
CA ILE A 98 -29.35 -1.19 7.84
C ILE A 98 -29.85 -0.94 6.41
N ASN A 99 -29.26 -1.61 5.42
CA ASN A 99 -29.47 -1.43 3.97
C ASN A 99 -29.10 -0.04 3.40
N GLY A 100 -28.35 0.77 4.14
CA GLY A 100 -27.84 2.05 3.65
C GLY A 100 -26.70 1.87 2.65
N LYS A 101 -26.73 2.61 1.53
CA LYS A 101 -25.60 2.67 0.58
C LYS A 101 -24.44 3.55 1.08
N LYS A 102 -24.66 4.34 2.13
CA LYS A 102 -23.67 5.30 2.66
C LYS A 102 -22.72 4.61 3.64
N ILE A 103 -21.47 4.46 3.21
CA ILE A 103 -20.35 3.96 4.03
C ILE A 103 -19.66 5.16 4.69
N ILE A 104 -19.46 5.08 6.01
CA ILE A 104 -18.75 6.09 6.80
C ILE A 104 -17.46 5.49 7.37
N LYS A 105 -16.44 6.34 7.56
CA LYS A 105 -15.21 5.95 8.27
C LYS A 105 -15.47 5.87 9.76
N VAL A 106 -14.90 4.84 10.39
CA VAL A 106 -14.96 4.63 11.84
C VAL A 106 -13.78 5.35 12.49
N ALA A 107 -14.00 5.95 13.65
CA ALA A 107 -12.96 6.63 14.40
C ALA A 107 -11.81 5.65 14.73
N PRO A 108 -10.53 6.05 14.69
CA PRO A 108 -9.40 5.15 14.94
C PRO A 108 -9.50 4.33 16.24
N GLU A 109 -10.05 4.92 17.29
CA GLU A 109 -10.27 4.32 18.61
C GLU A 109 -11.32 3.19 18.61
N ASP A 110 -12.27 3.24 17.68
CA ASP A 110 -13.32 2.23 17.50
C ASP A 110 -12.90 1.12 16.51
N GLN A 111 -11.69 1.21 15.97
CA GLN A 111 -11.16 0.22 15.03
C GLN A 111 -10.49 -0.94 15.77
N PHE A 112 -10.69 -2.15 15.25
CA PHE A 112 -10.00 -3.32 15.76
C PHE A 112 -8.60 -3.39 15.16
N VAL A 113 -7.59 -3.06 15.95
CA VAL A 113 -6.17 -3.05 15.54
C VAL A 113 -5.48 -4.25 16.18
N ASN A 114 -4.89 -5.12 15.37
CA ASN A 114 -4.06 -6.23 15.84
C ASN A 114 -2.64 -6.04 15.30
N GLU A 115 -1.68 -5.77 16.18
CA GLU A 115 -0.26 -5.66 15.83
C GLU A 115 0.38 -7.05 15.76
N GLY A 116 1.29 -7.28 14.81
CA GLY A 116 2.05 -8.53 14.68
C GLY A 116 1.26 -9.75 14.20
N LEU A 117 0.05 -9.57 13.64
CA LEU A 117 -0.79 -10.69 13.19
C LEU A 117 -0.23 -11.37 11.93
N ILE A 118 0.50 -10.62 11.12
CA ILE A 118 1.14 -11.10 9.89
C ILE A 118 2.62 -10.70 9.90
N PRO A 119 3.49 -11.40 9.14
CA PRO A 119 4.89 -11.03 9.07
C PRO A 119 5.07 -9.61 8.53
N ALA A 120 5.82 -8.80 9.26
CA ALA A 120 6.22 -7.47 8.82
C ALA A 120 7.31 -7.60 7.75
N ILE A 121 7.26 -6.70 6.75
CA ILE A 121 8.29 -6.61 5.70
C ILE A 121 9.04 -5.27 5.73
N ILE A 122 8.55 -4.32 6.52
CA ILE A 122 9.14 -3.01 6.79
C ILE A 122 9.21 -2.83 8.31
N ASP A 123 10.27 -2.20 8.80
CA ASP A 123 10.42 -1.86 10.21
C ASP A 123 9.45 -0.74 10.64
N LYS A 124 8.89 -0.87 11.84
CA LYS A 124 7.95 0.12 12.39
C LYS A 124 8.54 1.53 12.42
N ALA A 125 9.82 1.65 12.77
CA ALA A 125 10.53 2.94 12.81
C ALA A 125 10.65 3.59 11.41
N GLU A 126 10.92 2.82 10.36
CA GLU A 126 10.98 3.32 8.98
C GLU A 126 9.61 3.82 8.51
N PHE A 127 8.55 3.07 8.82
CA PHE A 127 7.18 3.43 8.50
C PHE A 127 6.75 4.73 9.20
N GLU A 128 7.07 4.88 10.49
CA GLU A 128 6.77 6.08 11.26
C GLU A 128 7.55 7.29 10.73
N ALA A 129 8.83 7.14 10.40
CA ALA A 129 9.64 8.19 9.78
C ALA A 129 9.04 8.65 8.43
N LEU A 130 8.59 7.70 7.60
CA LEU A 130 7.90 7.97 6.34
C LEU A 130 6.60 8.76 6.54
N ASN A 131 5.79 8.38 7.52
CA ASN A 131 4.56 9.11 7.84
C ASN A 131 4.85 10.54 8.30
N ALA A 132 5.90 10.75 9.09
CA ALA A 132 6.35 12.09 9.45
C ALA A 132 6.77 12.91 8.22
N MET A 133 7.43 12.30 7.23
CA MET A 133 7.75 12.95 5.96
C MET A 133 6.49 13.35 5.17
N PHE A 134 5.44 12.52 5.17
CA PHE A 134 4.17 12.87 4.56
C PHE A 134 3.54 14.11 5.20
N VAL A 135 3.53 14.19 6.54
CA VAL A 135 2.99 15.34 7.28
C VAL A 135 3.77 16.61 6.93
N LYS A 136 5.10 16.57 7.04
CA LYS A 136 5.98 17.71 6.70
C LYS A 136 5.79 18.21 5.27
N ARG A 137 5.60 17.31 4.30
CA ARG A 137 5.38 17.70 2.89
C ARG A 137 4.05 18.41 2.68
N VAL A 138 3.01 18.02 3.41
CA VAL A 138 1.70 18.70 3.38
C VAL A 138 1.81 20.09 4.01
N GLU A 139 2.47 20.19 5.17
CA GLU A 139 2.68 21.47 5.88
C GLU A 139 3.50 22.46 5.05
N ASN A 140 4.57 21.99 4.41
CA ASN A 140 5.47 22.85 3.63
C ASN A 140 4.91 23.25 2.25
N GLY A 141 3.73 22.77 1.84
CA GLY A 141 3.13 23.09 0.53
C GLY A 141 3.99 22.68 -0.67
N VAL A 142 4.94 21.75 -0.49
CA VAL A 142 5.97 21.44 -1.48
C VAL A 142 5.36 20.69 -2.66
N ARG A 143 5.23 21.37 -3.81
CA ARG A 143 5.04 20.73 -5.11
C ARG A 143 6.38 20.14 -5.57
N ALA A 144 6.37 18.91 -6.07
CA ALA A 144 7.58 18.21 -6.51
C ALA A 144 8.33 19.04 -7.58
N LYS A 145 9.62 19.30 -7.34
CA LYS A 145 10.55 19.78 -8.38
C LYS A 145 11.07 18.58 -9.15
N ASP A 146 11.05 18.67 -10.48
CA ASP A 146 11.57 17.62 -11.36
C ASP A 146 13.11 17.59 -11.25
N LYS A 147 13.66 16.45 -10.86
CA LYS A 147 15.10 16.15 -10.84
C LYS A 147 15.21 14.74 -11.36
N SER A 148 15.98 14.47 -12.41
CA SER A 148 16.17 13.11 -12.92
C SER A 148 16.78 12.19 -11.85
N ILE A 149 16.38 10.92 -11.84
CA ILE A 149 17.03 9.83 -11.09
C ILE A 149 18.15 9.31 -11.98
#